data_AF-Q54B72-F1
#
_entry.id   AF-Q54B72-F1
#
_cell.length_a   1.000
_cell.length_b   1.000
_cell.length_c   1.000
_cell.angle_alpha   90.00
_cell.angle_beta   90.00
_cell.angle_gamma   90.00
#
_symmetry.space_group_name_H-M   'P 1'
#
loop_
_entity.id
_entity.type
_entity.pdbx_description
1 polymer ?
#
loop_
_entity_poly.entity_id
_entity_poly.type
_entity_poly.pdbx_seq_one_letter_code
_entity_poly.pdbx_strand_id
1 'polypeptide(L)'
;MKKINNCLNIKCIDDSLKGAILNCSDIGNYYIGRGTFEQLQEKKCSRKQITITLNDDTVYISSTGINPSYLKKANQEFFVQMAKDQNYTLEDGDCFSLLFEMYTFLVTFQPINNNNNNNDNNKSQDDKKRKQIDSQQQQQHQQHQQLQQQKQNNENEDINKKKKIDNTNTKPQCPFGSKCYRKNLDHLNEYYHPNQLINNNNNNNNNNDSDNEDRNNDDKTTKTGSKVQNTVQSTNNLTDDTIKTKSTTSINDLKNNNNNNNNNNNNNNNNNNNNNNNNTTSAKTANSAVTIPQSSSPSSSSSSSTTTTTTPATKTSSSTSSPSIQPQTKINENFDESNSNISKIIGPKYRKKRLTDALKERSLAFPFISTSTFGFNIDDATEISANAISEYLHFHEKEDDIKLKMMVEKSIYSDNLIQSFKKHFNDKWDKRFEIIKIENSNSLEQFNLGCKLFATESTWRLKKTPQNKQLYEMLDTGTFEKVTKNLYPNCGKIGKVYPISLQNNKQLVNSILHKEYGIDIVILVLGVNMNPNKPDAFKENSELAKPLLLETYHSLFNALDNF
;
A
#
# COMPACT_ATOMS: atom_id res chain seq x y z
N MET A 1 11.00 -13.79 -48.18
CA MET A 1 10.92 -13.33 -46.79
C MET A 1 9.94 -14.23 -46.04
N LYS A 2 10.30 -14.72 -44.83
CA LYS A 2 9.30 -15.30 -43.93
C LYS A 2 8.49 -14.14 -43.36
N LYS A 3 7.17 -14.30 -43.21
CA LYS A 3 6.36 -13.31 -42.46
C LYS A 3 6.42 -13.66 -40.97
N ILE A 4 6.30 -12.64 -40.13
CA ILE A 4 5.96 -12.82 -38.71
C ILE A 4 4.64 -13.60 -38.65
N ASN A 5 4.68 -14.76 -37.99
CA ASN A 5 3.51 -15.61 -37.81
C ASN A 5 2.73 -15.30 -36.51
N ASN A 6 3.20 -14.37 -35.66
CA ASN A 6 2.60 -14.05 -34.37
C ASN A 6 2.24 -12.56 -34.25
N CYS A 7 1.01 -12.25 -33.87
CA CYS A 7 0.63 -10.91 -33.41
C CYS A 7 0.99 -10.75 -31.93
N LEU A 8 1.61 -9.63 -31.58
CA LEU A 8 1.92 -9.25 -30.20
C LEU A 8 0.73 -8.49 -29.61
N ASN A 9 0.13 -9.03 -28.55
CA ASN A 9 -1.01 -8.45 -27.83
C ASN A 9 -0.56 -8.00 -26.43
N ILE A 10 -0.73 -6.71 -26.17
CA ILE A 10 -0.28 -6.01 -24.96
C ILE A 10 -1.52 -5.52 -24.22
N LYS A 11 -1.85 -6.16 -23.09
CA LYS A 11 -3.08 -5.89 -22.32
C LYS A 11 -2.74 -5.28 -20.96
N CYS A 12 -3.39 -4.19 -20.57
CA CYS A 12 -3.26 -3.67 -19.21
C CYS A 12 -3.91 -4.63 -18.19
N ILE A 13 -3.17 -4.94 -17.12
CA ILE A 13 -3.57 -5.91 -16.08
C ILE A 13 -3.81 -5.31 -14.69
N ASP A 14 -3.63 -3.99 -14.53
CA ASP A 14 -4.09 -3.25 -13.36
C ASP A 14 -5.27 -2.32 -13.73
N ASP A 15 -6.07 -1.92 -12.74
CA ASP A 15 -7.28 -1.11 -12.98
C ASP A 15 -6.99 0.31 -13.50
N SER A 16 -5.72 0.75 -13.63
CA SER A 16 -5.39 2.11 -14.08
C SER A 16 -5.86 2.40 -15.50
N LEU A 17 -5.94 1.38 -16.36
CA LEU A 17 -6.37 1.48 -17.76
C LEU A 17 -7.30 0.31 -18.12
N LYS A 18 -8.40 0.17 -17.38
CA LYS A 18 -9.35 -0.94 -17.50
C LYS A 18 -9.79 -1.20 -18.95
N GLY A 19 -9.38 -2.33 -19.51
CA GLY A 19 -9.70 -2.75 -20.88
C GLY A 19 -8.75 -2.25 -21.97
N ALA A 20 -7.70 -1.50 -21.63
CA ALA A 20 -6.69 -1.06 -22.60
C ALA A 20 -5.90 -2.24 -23.17
N ILE A 21 -5.99 -2.41 -24.49
CA ILE A 21 -5.28 -3.42 -25.28
C ILE A 21 -4.63 -2.73 -26.47
N LEU A 22 -3.37 -3.06 -26.75
CA LEU A 22 -2.65 -2.68 -27.96
C LEU A 22 -2.24 -3.97 -28.70
N ASN A 23 -2.66 -4.10 -29.96
CA ASN A 23 -2.26 -5.20 -30.84
C ASN A 23 -1.22 -4.68 -31.84
N CYS A 24 -0.12 -5.42 -31.98
CA CYS A 24 1.02 -5.11 -32.83
C CYS A 24 1.17 -6.26 -33.84
N SER A 25 0.78 -6.01 -35.09
CA SER A 25 0.80 -6.96 -36.20
C SER A 25 1.97 -6.78 -37.17
N ASP A 26 2.54 -5.58 -37.23
CA ASP A 26 3.41 -5.15 -38.32
C ASP A 26 4.81 -4.79 -37.83
N ILE A 27 5.81 -5.07 -38.64
CA ILE A 27 7.22 -4.77 -38.34
C ILE A 27 7.38 -3.26 -38.12
N GLY A 28 7.89 -2.86 -36.94
CA GLY A 28 8.01 -1.44 -36.62
C GLY A 28 8.13 -1.11 -35.13
N ASN A 29 8.03 0.19 -34.84
CA ASN A 29 8.17 0.76 -33.50
C ASN A 29 6.84 1.28 -32.97
N TYR A 30 6.37 0.67 -31.88
CA TYR A 30 5.16 1.02 -31.15
C TYR A 30 5.53 1.83 -29.90
N TYR A 31 4.81 2.93 -29.64
CA TYR A 31 5.13 3.86 -28.55
C TYR A 31 4.03 3.88 -27.50
N ILE A 32 4.40 3.56 -26.24
CA ILE A 32 3.48 3.56 -25.11
C ILE A 32 3.88 4.68 -24.14
N GLY A 33 2.91 5.48 -23.72
CA GLY A 33 3.13 6.62 -22.85
C GLY A 33 1.88 7.49 -22.69
N ARG A 34 2.05 8.69 -22.13
CA ARG A 34 0.93 9.62 -21.88
C ARG A 34 0.23 9.99 -23.19
N GLY A 35 -1.04 9.59 -23.30
CA GLY A 35 -1.88 9.78 -24.49
C GLY A 35 -1.92 8.60 -25.47
N THR A 36 -1.22 7.48 -25.23
CA THR A 36 -1.39 6.24 -26.04
C THR A 36 -2.78 5.62 -25.86
N PHE A 37 -3.35 5.76 -24.66
CA PHE A 37 -4.74 5.43 -24.35
C PHE A 37 -5.43 6.69 -23.81
N GLU A 38 -6.73 6.83 -24.05
CA GLU A 38 -7.52 8.01 -23.64
C GLU A 38 -7.40 8.30 -22.14
N GLN A 39 -7.43 7.24 -21.32
CA GLN A 39 -7.35 7.30 -19.87
C GLN A 39 -5.91 7.57 -19.36
N LEU A 40 -4.88 7.35 -20.19
CA LEU A 40 -3.47 7.43 -19.80
C LEU A 40 -2.96 8.89 -19.82
N GLN A 41 -3.45 9.71 -18.89
CA GLN A 41 -3.10 11.14 -18.79
C GLN A 41 -2.06 11.47 -17.70
N GLU A 42 -1.42 10.46 -17.10
CA GLU A 42 -0.42 10.60 -16.04
C GLU A 42 0.76 11.51 -16.46
N LYS A 43 0.94 12.62 -15.74
CA LYS A 43 1.96 13.64 -16.02
C LYS A 43 3.39 13.12 -15.84
N LYS A 44 3.60 12.13 -14.96
CA LYS A 44 4.89 11.43 -14.78
C LYS A 44 5.26 10.54 -15.97
N CYS A 45 4.29 10.04 -16.73
CA CYS A 45 4.56 9.30 -17.95
C CYS A 45 4.94 10.28 -19.07
N SER A 46 6.05 9.99 -19.75
CA SER A 46 6.42 10.68 -20.99
C SER A 46 5.44 10.30 -22.11
N ARG A 47 5.25 11.14 -23.14
CA ARG A 47 4.38 10.77 -24.29
C ARG A 47 4.89 9.53 -25.03
N LYS A 48 6.21 9.37 -25.10
CA LYS A 48 6.91 8.12 -25.47
C LYS A 48 7.70 7.64 -24.25
N GLN A 49 7.04 6.89 -23.37
CA GLN A 49 7.63 6.39 -22.12
C GLN A 49 8.41 5.10 -22.37
N ILE A 50 7.83 4.22 -23.19
CA ILE A 50 8.41 2.97 -23.68
C ILE A 50 8.33 2.95 -25.20
N THR A 51 9.34 2.35 -25.84
CA THR A 51 9.29 1.89 -27.24
C THR A 51 9.30 0.37 -27.26
N ILE A 52 8.46 -0.23 -28.10
CA ILE A 52 8.47 -1.67 -28.41
C ILE A 52 8.76 -1.83 -29.90
N THR A 53 9.78 -2.61 -30.23
CA THR A 53 10.24 -2.86 -31.60
C THR A 53 9.93 -4.30 -31.97
N LEU A 54 9.03 -4.49 -32.94
CA LEU A 54 8.67 -5.79 -33.52
C LEU A 54 9.51 -6.01 -34.79
N ASN A 55 10.42 -6.98 -34.77
CA ASN A 55 11.22 -7.43 -35.92
C ASN A 55 10.79 -8.84 -36.34
N ASP A 56 11.28 -9.32 -37.51
CA ASP A 56 10.92 -10.62 -38.11
C ASP A 56 10.94 -11.82 -37.14
N ASP A 57 11.96 -11.91 -36.29
CA ASP A 57 12.17 -13.04 -35.36
C ASP A 57 12.09 -12.67 -33.86
N THR A 58 12.08 -11.38 -33.50
CA THR A 58 12.26 -10.94 -32.09
C THR A 58 11.55 -9.63 -31.75
N VAL A 59 10.97 -9.56 -30.55
CA VAL A 59 10.42 -8.32 -29.95
C VAL A 59 11.39 -7.75 -28.92
N TYR A 60 11.65 -6.45 -29.00
CA TYR A 60 12.41 -5.70 -28.00
C TYR A 60 11.56 -4.63 -27.33
N ILE A 61 11.90 -4.31 -26.07
CA ILE A 61 11.34 -3.20 -25.28
C ILE A 61 12.47 -2.32 -24.75
N SER A 62 12.29 -1.00 -24.78
CA SER A 62 13.24 -0.03 -24.23
C SER A 62 12.53 1.15 -23.54
N SER A 63 13.12 1.63 -22.44
CA SER A 63 12.58 2.76 -21.67
C SER A 63 13.16 4.08 -22.19
N THR A 64 12.38 4.82 -22.97
CA THR A 64 12.79 6.08 -23.61
C THR A 64 12.41 7.34 -22.82
N GLY A 65 11.53 7.20 -21.83
CA GLY A 65 11.03 8.30 -21.01
C GLY A 65 12.06 8.93 -20.06
N ILE A 66 11.68 10.05 -19.43
CA ILE A 66 12.49 10.73 -18.40
C ILE A 66 12.44 9.97 -17.07
N ASN A 67 11.25 9.50 -16.67
CA ASN A 67 11.10 8.61 -15.52
C ASN A 67 11.44 7.16 -15.92
N PRO A 68 11.91 6.32 -15.00
CA PRO A 68 12.19 4.92 -15.27
C PRO A 68 10.92 4.10 -15.54
N SER A 69 11.04 3.13 -16.45
CA SER A 69 10.06 2.06 -16.67
C SER A 69 10.60 0.74 -16.13
N TYR A 70 9.74 -0.27 -15.95
CA TYR A 70 10.09 -1.51 -15.28
C TYR A 70 9.65 -2.74 -16.08
N LEU A 71 10.41 -3.83 -15.98
CA LEU A 71 10.19 -5.11 -16.65
C LEU A 71 10.29 -6.25 -15.63
N LYS A 72 9.31 -7.16 -15.62
CA LYS A 72 9.30 -8.41 -14.86
C LYS A 72 9.19 -9.55 -15.87
N LYS A 73 10.19 -10.45 -15.88
CA LYS A 73 10.14 -11.64 -16.74
C LYS A 73 9.07 -12.63 -16.28
N ALA A 74 8.50 -13.41 -17.20
CA ALA A 74 7.50 -14.43 -16.91
C ALA A 74 7.94 -15.43 -15.81
N ASN A 75 9.25 -15.69 -15.70
CA ASN A 75 9.88 -16.56 -14.71
C ASN A 75 10.42 -15.82 -13.45
N GLN A 76 10.07 -14.55 -13.24
CA GLN A 76 10.53 -13.74 -12.11
C GLN A 76 9.35 -13.17 -11.31
N GLU A 77 9.48 -13.16 -9.98
CA GLU A 77 8.44 -12.62 -9.08
C GLU A 77 8.46 -11.08 -8.98
N PHE A 78 9.54 -10.41 -9.40
CA PHE A 78 9.79 -8.99 -9.12
C PHE A 78 10.10 -8.17 -10.39
N PHE A 79 9.70 -6.90 -10.37
CA PHE A 79 10.02 -5.93 -11.41
C PHE A 79 11.47 -5.41 -11.28
N VAL A 80 12.23 -5.51 -12.37
CA VAL A 80 13.56 -4.90 -12.54
C VAL A 80 13.39 -3.54 -13.21
N GLN A 81 14.12 -2.53 -12.76
CA GLN A 81 14.15 -1.22 -13.44
C GLN A 81 14.92 -1.33 -14.76
N MET A 82 14.29 -0.89 -15.85
CA MET A 82 14.96 -0.82 -17.14
C MET A 82 15.97 0.33 -17.14
N ALA A 83 17.16 0.09 -17.69
CA ALA A 83 18.08 1.16 -18.05
C ALA A 83 17.49 1.98 -19.21
N LYS A 84 17.77 3.28 -19.22
CA LYS A 84 17.26 4.19 -20.27
C LYS A 84 17.89 3.83 -21.61
N ASP A 85 17.07 3.80 -22.66
CA ASP A 85 17.45 3.52 -24.05
C ASP A 85 18.14 2.14 -24.29
N GLN A 86 18.18 1.26 -23.28
CA GLN A 86 18.64 -0.12 -23.43
C GLN A 86 17.49 -1.03 -23.92
N ASN A 87 17.79 -1.89 -24.90
CA ASN A 87 16.87 -2.92 -25.39
C ASN A 87 16.90 -4.17 -24.50
N TYR A 88 15.71 -4.71 -24.21
CA TYR A 88 15.48 -5.98 -23.55
C TYR A 88 14.56 -6.84 -24.44
N THR A 89 14.81 -8.14 -24.56
CA THR A 89 13.92 -9.04 -25.31
C THR A 89 12.62 -9.27 -24.54
N LEU A 90 11.46 -9.17 -25.21
CA LEU A 90 10.17 -9.59 -24.66
C LEU A 90 9.83 -11.03 -25.05
N GLU A 91 9.31 -11.78 -24.09
CA GLU A 91 8.86 -13.17 -24.21
C GLU A 91 7.38 -13.29 -23.77
N ASP A 92 6.73 -14.42 -24.07
CA ASP A 92 5.33 -14.64 -23.72
C ASP A 92 5.14 -14.71 -22.19
N GLY A 93 4.14 -13.99 -21.67
CA GLY A 93 3.91 -13.87 -20.22
C GLY A 93 4.73 -12.78 -19.51
N ASP A 94 5.65 -12.10 -20.20
CA ASP A 94 6.37 -10.96 -19.61
C ASP A 94 5.42 -9.83 -19.22
N CYS A 95 5.79 -9.09 -18.17
CA CYS A 95 5.04 -7.91 -17.71
C CYS A 95 5.94 -6.68 -17.70
N PHE A 96 5.45 -5.53 -18.15
CA PHE A 96 6.15 -4.25 -17.99
C PHE A 96 5.23 -3.16 -17.43
N SER A 97 5.78 -2.14 -16.78
CA SER A 97 5.01 -1.03 -16.22
C SER A 97 5.64 0.33 -16.48
N LEU A 98 4.81 1.34 -16.78
CA LEU A 98 5.26 2.68 -17.17
C LEU A 98 5.82 3.51 -16.00
N LEU A 99 5.41 3.14 -14.78
CA LEU A 99 5.97 3.57 -13.50
C LEU A 99 6.04 2.32 -12.59
N PHE A 100 6.70 2.40 -11.44
CA PHE A 100 6.86 1.24 -10.55
C PHE A 100 5.49 0.68 -10.10
N GLU A 101 5.16 -0.53 -10.56
CA GLU A 101 3.90 -1.25 -10.27
C GLU A 101 2.62 -0.42 -10.57
N MET A 102 2.66 0.41 -11.63
CA MET A 102 1.50 1.18 -12.12
C MET A 102 1.52 1.29 -13.65
N TYR A 103 0.33 1.22 -14.26
CA TYR A 103 0.15 1.15 -15.71
C TYR A 103 0.90 -0.05 -16.27
N THR A 104 0.54 -1.22 -15.74
CA THR A 104 1.20 -2.51 -15.94
C THR A 104 0.52 -3.26 -17.07
N PHE A 105 1.30 -3.77 -18.01
CA PHE A 105 0.85 -4.52 -19.18
C PHE A 105 1.45 -5.92 -19.19
N LEU A 106 0.62 -6.90 -19.53
CA LEU A 106 1.01 -8.27 -19.85
C LEU A 106 1.27 -8.38 -21.36
N VAL A 107 2.35 -9.06 -21.72
CA VAL A 107 2.72 -9.43 -23.08
C VAL A 107 2.21 -10.82 -23.40
N THR A 108 1.51 -10.96 -24.52
CA THR A 108 1.06 -12.25 -25.06
C THR A 108 1.28 -12.33 -26.56
N PHE A 109 1.65 -13.51 -27.08
CA PHE A 109 1.86 -13.77 -28.50
C PHE A 109 0.76 -14.69 -29.05
N GLN A 110 0.06 -14.26 -30.10
CA GLN A 110 -1.04 -15.02 -30.71
C GLN A 110 -0.69 -15.39 -32.16
N PRO A 111 -0.78 -16.67 -32.58
CA PRO A 111 -0.49 -17.06 -33.95
C PRO A 111 -1.54 -16.50 -34.93
N ILE A 112 -1.04 -15.90 -36.02
CA ILE A 112 -1.84 -15.32 -37.10
C ILE A 112 -2.33 -16.46 -38.01
N ASN A 113 -3.50 -17.02 -37.67
CA ASN A 113 -4.17 -18.03 -38.46
C ASN A 113 -4.64 -17.46 -39.81
N ASN A 114 -3.76 -17.49 -40.81
CA ASN A 114 -4.04 -17.15 -42.21
C ASN A 114 -4.91 -18.21 -42.91
N ASN A 115 -6.10 -18.51 -42.37
CA ASN A 115 -7.11 -19.36 -43.00
C ASN A 115 -7.89 -18.60 -44.10
N ASN A 116 -7.16 -17.97 -45.01
CA ASN A 116 -7.66 -17.65 -46.35
C ASN A 116 -7.33 -18.84 -47.26
N ASN A 117 -8.14 -19.90 -47.18
CA ASN A 117 -8.17 -20.96 -48.18
C ASN A 117 -9.60 -21.44 -48.37
N ASN A 118 -10.01 -21.53 -49.64
CA ASN A 118 -11.37 -21.84 -50.04
C ASN A 118 -11.75 -23.27 -49.63
N ASN A 119 -12.96 -23.45 -49.12
CA ASN A 119 -13.83 -24.54 -49.56
C ASN A 119 -15.29 -24.20 -49.27
N ASP A 120 -16.09 -24.16 -50.33
CA ASP A 120 -17.54 -24.01 -50.24
C ASP A 120 -18.21 -25.26 -49.64
N ASN A 121 -19.47 -25.10 -49.27
CA ASN A 121 -20.43 -26.16 -48.97
C ASN A 121 -20.09 -27.08 -47.77
N ASN A 122 -20.59 -26.68 -46.60
CA ASN A 122 -21.87 -27.28 -46.22
C ASN A 122 -22.75 -26.33 -45.38
N LYS A 123 -24.03 -26.28 -45.73
CA LYS A 123 -25.05 -25.43 -45.09
C LYS A 123 -25.67 -26.14 -43.89
N SER A 124 -26.32 -25.34 -43.05
CA SER A 124 -27.53 -25.67 -42.27
C SER A 124 -27.36 -26.01 -40.79
N GLN A 125 -27.43 -24.99 -39.91
CA GLN A 125 -28.64 -24.77 -39.09
C GLN A 125 -28.65 -23.47 -38.25
N ASP A 126 -27.50 -22.91 -37.86
CA ASP A 126 -27.43 -21.84 -36.83
C ASP A 126 -27.74 -20.38 -37.25
N ASP A 127 -27.75 -20.07 -38.56
CA ASP A 127 -27.81 -18.69 -39.08
C ASP A 127 -29.05 -17.86 -38.68
N LYS A 128 -30.09 -18.49 -38.11
CA LYS A 128 -31.31 -17.78 -37.67
C LYS A 128 -31.19 -17.12 -36.30
N LYS A 129 -30.28 -17.54 -35.41
CA LYS A 129 -30.12 -16.89 -34.08
C LYS A 129 -29.22 -15.67 -34.11
N ARG A 130 -28.09 -15.71 -34.83
CA ARG A 130 -27.11 -14.59 -34.84
C ARG A 130 -27.71 -13.27 -35.33
N LYS A 131 -28.52 -13.29 -36.39
CA LYS A 131 -29.11 -12.08 -36.99
C LYS A 131 -30.13 -11.34 -36.09
N GLN A 132 -30.69 -11.97 -35.05
CA GLN A 132 -31.49 -11.25 -34.05
C GLN A 132 -30.63 -10.49 -33.03
N ILE A 133 -29.44 -11.00 -32.71
CA ILE A 133 -28.57 -10.42 -31.67
C ILE A 133 -27.91 -9.14 -32.18
N ASP A 134 -27.33 -9.15 -33.38
CA ASP A 134 -26.73 -7.95 -33.99
C ASP A 134 -27.77 -6.82 -34.18
N SER A 135 -28.99 -7.17 -34.58
CA SER A 135 -30.09 -6.19 -34.73
C SER A 135 -30.49 -5.55 -33.40
N GLN A 136 -30.40 -6.27 -32.28
CA GLN A 136 -30.69 -5.71 -30.95
C GLN A 136 -29.53 -4.85 -30.44
N GLN A 137 -28.28 -5.26 -30.66
CA GLN A 137 -27.11 -4.46 -30.26
C GLN A 137 -27.02 -3.13 -31.04
N GLN A 138 -27.33 -3.13 -32.35
CA GLN A 138 -27.38 -1.90 -33.14
C GLN A 138 -28.51 -0.95 -32.69
N GLN A 139 -29.70 -1.49 -32.36
CA GLN A 139 -30.79 -0.66 -31.81
C GLN A 139 -30.46 -0.07 -30.43
N GLN A 140 -29.84 -0.83 -29.54
CA GLN A 140 -29.38 -0.32 -28.25
C GLN A 140 -28.31 0.77 -28.40
N HIS A 141 -27.36 0.60 -29.34
CA HIS A 141 -26.35 1.61 -29.60
C HIS A 141 -26.94 2.91 -30.16
N GLN A 142 -27.93 2.83 -31.07
CA GLN A 142 -28.65 3.99 -31.57
C GLN A 142 -29.48 4.70 -30.49
N GLN A 143 -30.19 3.96 -29.63
CA GLN A 143 -30.90 4.56 -28.49
C GLN A 143 -29.93 5.26 -27.53
N HIS A 144 -28.76 4.67 -27.25
CA HIS A 144 -27.78 5.27 -26.36
C HIS A 144 -27.20 6.58 -26.93
N GLN A 145 -26.89 6.63 -28.23
CA GLN A 145 -26.48 7.87 -28.90
C GLN A 145 -27.58 8.94 -28.88
N GLN A 146 -28.85 8.57 -29.12
CA GLN A 146 -29.97 9.50 -29.05
C GLN A 146 -30.18 10.05 -27.62
N LEU A 147 -30.03 9.23 -26.57
CA LEU A 147 -30.07 9.70 -25.18
C LEU A 147 -28.93 10.66 -24.84
N GLN A 148 -27.72 10.44 -25.37
CA GLN A 148 -26.60 11.36 -25.16
C GLN A 148 -26.85 12.71 -25.85
N GLN A 149 -27.37 12.71 -27.08
CA GLN A 149 -27.74 13.95 -27.80
C GLN A 149 -28.89 14.69 -27.10
N GLN A 150 -29.91 13.99 -26.60
CA GLN A 150 -30.99 14.60 -25.81
C GLN A 150 -30.49 15.21 -24.50
N LYS A 151 -29.54 14.57 -23.79
CA LYS A 151 -28.92 15.16 -22.61
C LYS A 151 -28.13 16.43 -22.94
N GLN A 152 -27.29 16.39 -23.98
CA GLN A 152 -26.53 17.57 -24.41
C GLN A 152 -27.43 18.72 -24.87
N ASN A 153 -28.57 18.44 -25.51
CA ASN A 153 -29.53 19.48 -25.88
C ASN A 153 -30.23 20.08 -24.66
N ASN A 154 -30.69 19.25 -23.71
CA ASN A 154 -31.34 19.73 -22.48
C ASN A 154 -30.38 20.55 -21.59
N GLU A 155 -29.12 20.13 -21.48
CA GLU A 155 -28.09 20.87 -20.75
C GLU A 155 -27.78 22.24 -21.39
N ASN A 156 -27.86 22.35 -22.73
CA ASN A 156 -27.68 23.63 -23.44
C ASN A 156 -28.90 24.58 -23.38
N GLU A 157 -30.12 24.07 -23.17
CA GLU A 157 -31.29 24.94 -22.93
C GLU A 157 -31.27 25.57 -21.53
N ASP A 158 -30.90 24.82 -20.49
CA ASP A 158 -30.93 25.33 -19.10
C ASP A 158 -29.83 26.38 -18.85
N ILE A 159 -28.70 26.29 -19.57
CA ILE A 159 -27.61 27.28 -19.57
C ILE A 159 -28.06 28.64 -20.15
N ASN A 160 -29.06 28.68 -21.05
CA ASN A 160 -29.55 29.93 -21.62
C ASN A 160 -30.68 30.60 -20.82
N LYS A 161 -31.33 29.89 -19.87
CA LYS A 161 -32.34 30.48 -18.97
C LYS A 161 -31.77 31.14 -17.71
N LYS A 162 -30.51 30.87 -17.34
CA LYS A 162 -29.82 31.50 -16.19
C LYS A 162 -29.01 32.77 -16.54
N LYS A 163 -29.15 33.32 -17.76
CA LYS A 163 -28.51 34.59 -18.18
C LYS A 163 -29.27 35.84 -17.75
N LYS A 164 -29.48 36.00 -16.43
CA LYS A 164 -29.94 37.22 -15.73
C LYS A 164 -29.84 36.94 -14.22
N ILE A 165 -29.29 37.88 -13.45
CA ILE A 165 -28.85 37.72 -12.05
C ILE A 165 -27.62 36.77 -11.99
N ASP A 166 -26.53 37.05 -11.28
CA ASP A 166 -26.19 38.18 -10.38
C ASP A 166 -24.91 38.88 -10.86
N ASN A 167 -24.74 40.17 -10.55
CA ASN A 167 -23.56 40.96 -10.94
C ASN A 167 -22.85 41.57 -9.72
N THR A 168 -22.72 40.79 -8.65
CA THR A 168 -22.06 41.16 -7.39
C THR A 168 -21.01 40.12 -6.98
N ASN A 169 -19.72 40.47 -7.09
CA ASN A 169 -18.62 39.60 -6.64
C ASN A 169 -18.52 39.64 -5.11
N THR A 170 -19.14 38.68 -4.43
CA THR A 170 -19.10 38.51 -2.97
C THR A 170 -18.01 37.54 -2.48
N LYS A 171 -17.35 36.83 -3.39
CA LYS A 171 -16.21 35.95 -3.06
C LYS A 171 -14.94 36.75 -2.78
N PRO A 172 -14.07 36.33 -1.85
CA PRO A 172 -12.72 36.88 -1.74
C PRO A 172 -11.89 36.55 -2.99
N GLN A 173 -10.95 37.45 -3.32
CA GLN A 173 -9.95 37.17 -4.35
C GLN A 173 -9.00 36.07 -3.86
N CYS A 174 -8.64 35.12 -4.73
CA CYS A 174 -7.60 34.14 -4.39
C CYS A 174 -6.28 34.86 -4.03
N PRO A 175 -5.62 34.53 -2.90
CA PRO A 175 -4.34 35.17 -2.52
C PRO A 175 -3.19 34.89 -3.50
N PHE A 176 -3.33 33.87 -4.36
CA PHE A 176 -2.39 33.58 -5.45
C PHE A 176 -2.78 34.22 -6.80
N GLY A 177 -3.92 34.92 -6.87
CA GLY A 177 -4.44 35.54 -8.08
C GLY A 177 -4.52 34.57 -9.27
N SER A 178 -4.20 35.07 -10.46
CA SER A 178 -4.10 34.27 -11.69
C SER A 178 -3.04 33.15 -11.65
N LYS A 179 -2.12 33.16 -10.67
CA LYS A 179 -1.06 32.14 -10.47
C LYS A 179 -1.50 30.98 -9.56
N CYS A 180 -2.76 30.90 -9.15
CA CYS A 180 -3.21 29.79 -8.30
C CYS A 180 -3.11 28.43 -9.01
N TYR A 181 -2.53 27.43 -8.33
CA TYR A 181 -2.42 26.06 -8.82
C TYR A 181 -3.62 25.17 -8.42
N ARG A 182 -4.47 25.62 -7.49
CA ARG A 182 -5.65 24.87 -7.03
C ARG A 182 -6.75 24.95 -8.09
N LYS A 183 -7.27 23.77 -8.48
CA LYS A 183 -8.30 23.61 -9.53
C LYS A 183 -9.44 22.67 -9.12
N ASN A 184 -9.55 22.33 -7.84
CA ASN A 184 -10.70 21.60 -7.30
C ASN A 184 -11.94 22.51 -7.25
N LEU A 185 -13.12 21.90 -7.32
CA LEU A 185 -14.40 22.61 -7.38
C LEU A 185 -14.62 23.51 -6.14
N ASP A 186 -14.20 23.04 -4.97
CA ASP A 186 -14.35 23.75 -3.68
C ASP A 186 -13.56 25.07 -3.69
N HIS A 187 -12.33 25.07 -4.21
CA HIS A 187 -11.50 26.27 -4.31
C HIS A 187 -12.08 27.31 -5.30
N LEU A 188 -12.75 26.86 -6.36
CA LEU A 188 -13.46 27.73 -7.30
C LEU A 188 -14.82 28.20 -6.75
N ASN A 189 -15.40 27.46 -5.81
CA ASN A 189 -16.55 27.89 -5.02
C ASN A 189 -16.16 28.96 -4.00
N GLU A 190 -15.02 28.83 -3.32
CA GLU A 190 -14.52 29.78 -2.31
C GLU A 190 -13.92 31.06 -2.91
N TYR A 191 -13.07 30.98 -3.95
CA TYR A 191 -12.24 32.11 -4.40
C TYR A 191 -12.45 32.48 -5.88
N TYR A 192 -12.54 33.78 -6.18
CA TYR A 192 -12.48 34.26 -7.57
C TYR A 192 -11.04 34.57 -8.02
N HIS A 193 -10.80 34.45 -9.33
CA HIS A 193 -9.49 34.58 -9.96
C HIS A 193 -9.57 35.60 -11.11
N PRO A 194 -9.29 36.89 -10.86
CA PRO A 194 -9.29 37.87 -11.94
C PRO A 194 -8.23 37.48 -12.99
N ASN A 195 -8.58 37.68 -14.25
CA ASN A 195 -7.78 37.37 -15.45
C ASN A 195 -7.62 35.87 -15.79
N GLN A 196 -8.44 34.96 -15.22
CA GLN A 196 -8.71 33.68 -15.91
C GLN A 196 -9.78 33.88 -16.99
N LEU A 197 -9.37 34.47 -18.12
CA LEU A 197 -10.23 34.57 -19.29
C LEU A 197 -10.54 33.18 -19.86
N ILE A 198 -11.82 32.99 -20.19
CA ILE A 198 -12.45 31.79 -20.73
C ILE A 198 -11.59 31.21 -21.87
N ASN A 199 -11.12 29.98 -21.69
CA ASN A 199 -10.42 29.25 -22.75
C ASN A 199 -10.92 27.78 -22.82
N ASN A 200 -12.24 27.64 -22.90
CA ASN A 200 -12.93 26.40 -23.23
C ASN A 200 -13.37 26.46 -24.71
N ASN A 201 -12.73 25.64 -25.53
CA ASN A 201 -13.13 25.21 -26.87
C ASN A 201 -13.07 26.20 -28.06
N ASN A 202 -12.52 25.67 -29.15
CA ASN A 202 -12.69 26.01 -30.57
C ASN A 202 -11.80 27.10 -31.23
N ASN A 203 -11.33 26.72 -32.43
CA ASN A 203 -10.75 27.49 -33.54
C ASN A 203 -9.37 28.12 -33.29
N ASN A 204 -8.30 27.76 -34.02
CA ASN A 204 -8.02 27.77 -35.47
C ASN A 204 -7.64 29.15 -36.03
N ASN A 205 -6.45 29.16 -36.64
CA ASN A 205 -5.94 30.07 -37.67
C ASN A 205 -5.60 31.54 -37.33
N ASN A 206 -4.29 31.73 -37.16
CA ASN A 206 -3.42 32.64 -37.95
C ASN A 206 -3.39 34.16 -37.70
N ASN A 207 -2.18 34.69 -37.95
CA ASN A 207 -1.80 36.08 -38.24
C ASN A 207 -1.86 37.09 -37.07
N ASN A 208 -0.95 38.08 -36.97
CA ASN A 208 0.46 38.21 -37.39
C ASN A 208 1.06 39.50 -36.75
N ASP A 209 2.25 39.91 -37.19
CA ASP A 209 2.97 41.18 -36.93
C ASP A 209 3.73 41.22 -35.57
N SER A 210 5.00 41.64 -35.50
CA SER A 210 5.78 42.54 -36.37
C SER A 210 7.26 42.12 -36.53
N ASP A 211 7.81 42.38 -37.72
CA ASP A 211 9.08 43.09 -38.03
C ASP A 211 10.43 42.66 -37.35
N ASN A 212 11.60 42.62 -38.04
CA ASN A 212 11.91 43.00 -39.43
C ASN A 212 13.23 42.36 -39.96
N GLU A 213 13.33 42.21 -41.29
CA GLU A 213 14.51 42.24 -42.21
C GLU A 213 15.89 41.57 -41.88
N ASP A 214 16.75 41.15 -42.84
CA ASP A 214 16.62 40.60 -44.22
C ASP A 214 18.04 40.11 -44.70
N ARG A 215 18.07 39.36 -45.82
CA ARG A 215 19.20 39.09 -46.77
C ARG A 215 20.34 38.09 -46.44
N ASN A 216 20.53 37.21 -47.43
CA ASN A 216 21.64 36.27 -47.62
C ASN A 216 22.84 36.94 -48.35
N ASN A 217 24.04 36.34 -48.30
CA ASN A 217 24.69 35.74 -49.50
C ASN A 217 26.11 35.16 -49.25
N ASP A 218 26.32 33.93 -49.72
CA ASP A 218 27.40 33.43 -50.58
C ASP A 218 28.90 33.87 -50.46
N ASP A 219 29.71 32.88 -50.09
CA ASP A 219 30.80 32.29 -50.91
C ASP A 219 32.26 32.86 -50.93
N LYS A 220 33.20 31.97 -51.28
CA LYS A 220 34.62 32.10 -51.71
C LYS A 220 35.74 32.49 -50.73
N THR A 221 36.48 31.45 -50.29
CA THR A 221 37.96 31.24 -50.40
C THR A 221 38.97 32.33 -49.92
N THR A 222 40.10 32.03 -49.25
CA THR A 222 41.22 31.14 -49.71
C THR A 222 42.20 30.66 -48.60
N LYS A 223 42.94 29.58 -48.92
CA LYS A 223 44.32 29.11 -48.55
C LYS A 223 45.18 30.03 -47.62
N THR A 224 46.09 29.57 -46.75
CA THR A 224 47.11 28.46 -46.74
C THR A 224 47.45 27.98 -45.30
N GLY A 225 48.20 26.90 -44.98
CA GLY A 225 48.77 25.77 -45.75
C GLY A 225 49.75 24.85 -44.94
N SER A 226 49.93 23.58 -45.35
CA SER A 226 50.91 22.53 -44.90
C SER A 226 50.79 21.96 -43.46
N LYS A 227 50.82 20.63 -43.16
CA LYS A 227 51.68 19.44 -43.52
C LYS A 227 53.04 19.40 -42.78
N VAL A 228 53.64 18.27 -42.34
CA VAL A 228 53.59 16.84 -42.77
C VAL A 228 53.57 15.87 -41.54
N GLN A 229 53.29 14.56 -41.74
CA GLN A 229 53.37 13.45 -40.77
C GLN A 229 54.81 12.92 -40.55
N ASN A 230 55.00 12.02 -39.56
CA ASN A 230 55.97 10.91 -39.69
C ASN A 230 55.61 9.69 -38.80
N THR A 231 56.14 8.50 -39.11
CA THR A 231 55.76 7.22 -38.46
C THR A 231 56.94 6.23 -38.42
N VAL A 232 57.17 5.58 -37.27
CA VAL A 232 58.08 4.41 -37.13
C VAL A 232 57.53 3.44 -36.07
N GLN A 233 57.73 2.13 -36.26
CA GLN A 233 57.35 1.04 -35.35
C GLN A 233 58.58 0.25 -34.88
N SER A 234 58.54 -0.33 -33.67
CA SER A 234 59.17 -1.60 -33.23
C SER A 234 58.86 -1.79 -31.72
N THR A 235 58.12 -2.77 -31.16
CA THR A 235 57.99 -4.25 -31.28
C THR A 235 58.92 -5.05 -30.35
N ASN A 236 58.34 -6.02 -29.61
CA ASN A 236 58.96 -7.17 -28.91
C ASN A 236 59.72 -6.84 -27.61
N ASN A 237 59.92 -7.72 -26.59
CA ASN A 237 59.42 -9.05 -26.12
C ASN A 237 60.01 -9.28 -24.68
N LEU A 238 59.65 -10.22 -23.78
CA LEU A 238 58.52 -11.14 -23.48
C LEU A 238 58.78 -11.77 -22.07
N THR A 239 57.73 -12.25 -21.35
CA THR A 239 57.76 -13.35 -20.32
C THR A 239 58.67 -13.25 -19.06
N ASP A 240 58.39 -13.88 -17.90
CA ASP A 240 57.14 -14.35 -17.24
C ASP A 240 57.42 -14.64 -15.73
N ASP A 241 56.39 -15.12 -15.01
CA ASP A 241 56.40 -15.97 -13.80
C ASP A 241 56.76 -15.41 -12.39
N THR A 242 56.40 -16.07 -11.27
CA THR A 242 55.09 -16.39 -10.59
C THR A 242 55.42 -16.80 -9.13
N ILE A 243 54.41 -17.06 -8.25
CA ILE A 243 54.49 -17.79 -6.94
C ILE A 243 55.05 -16.97 -5.74
N LYS A 244 54.54 -17.03 -4.48
CA LYS A 244 53.18 -17.21 -3.89
C LYS A 244 53.23 -17.08 -2.34
N THR A 245 52.05 -16.87 -1.72
CA THR A 245 51.63 -17.34 -0.37
C THR A 245 52.28 -16.89 0.97
N LYS A 246 51.40 -16.31 1.83
CA LYS A 246 51.04 -16.72 3.22
C LYS A 246 51.79 -16.18 4.49
N SER A 247 50.99 -15.44 5.28
CA SER A 247 50.57 -15.70 6.69
C SER A 247 51.31 -15.16 7.93
N THR A 248 50.46 -14.69 8.87
CA THR A 248 50.50 -14.75 10.37
C THR A 248 51.38 -13.81 11.22
N THR A 249 50.70 -13.11 12.16
CA THR A 249 51.13 -12.71 13.54
C THR A 249 52.31 -11.70 13.69
N SER A 250 52.44 -10.88 14.75
CA SER A 250 51.56 -10.48 15.88
C SER A 250 52.16 -9.30 16.68
N ILE A 251 51.31 -8.60 17.45
CA ILE A 251 51.61 -7.91 18.74
C ILE A 251 52.48 -6.61 18.74
N ASN A 252 51.98 -5.65 19.55
CA ASN A 252 52.55 -4.49 20.28
C ASN A 252 54.05 -4.13 20.12
N ASP A 253 54.48 -2.86 20.12
CA ASP A 253 54.51 -1.96 21.32
C ASP A 253 54.67 -0.47 20.90
N LEU A 254 53.89 0.47 21.43
CA LEU A 254 54.11 1.38 22.60
C LEU A 254 55.03 2.62 22.41
N LYS A 255 54.48 3.78 22.83
CA LYS A 255 55.14 5.07 23.24
C LYS A 255 55.74 5.97 22.15
N ASN A 256 55.88 7.29 22.33
CA ASN A 256 55.13 8.30 23.12
C ASN A 256 55.64 9.73 22.77
N ASN A 257 54.84 10.78 23.03
CA ASN A 257 55.28 12.19 23.25
C ASN A 257 55.87 12.98 22.04
N ASN A 258 55.84 14.32 21.97
CA ASN A 258 55.24 15.38 22.81
C ASN A 258 55.05 16.73 22.03
N ASN A 259 54.31 17.68 22.62
CA ASN A 259 54.42 19.16 22.46
C ASN A 259 53.96 19.82 21.12
N ASN A 260 53.48 21.08 21.05
CA ASN A 260 53.16 22.10 22.10
C ASN A 260 52.19 23.21 21.55
N ASN A 261 51.59 24.01 22.46
CA ASN A 261 51.03 25.38 22.27
C ASN A 261 49.77 25.54 21.37
N ASN A 262 48.79 26.44 21.63
CA ASN A 262 48.42 27.32 22.77
C ASN A 262 46.95 27.86 22.49
N ASN A 263 46.22 28.71 23.24
CA ASN A 263 46.37 29.49 24.50
C ASN A 263 44.97 29.94 25.02
N ASN A 264 44.82 30.19 26.34
CA ASN A 264 43.93 31.17 27.04
C ASN A 264 42.38 31.26 26.74
N ASN A 265 41.50 31.69 27.66
CA ASN A 265 41.58 32.05 29.10
C ASN A 265 40.18 31.96 29.77
N ASN A 266 40.06 31.28 30.92
CA ASN A 266 39.60 31.76 32.27
C ASN A 266 38.41 32.78 32.41
N ASN A 267 37.58 32.83 33.48
CA ASN A 267 37.70 32.30 34.86
C ASN A 267 36.34 32.11 35.60
N ASN A 268 36.40 31.37 36.71
CA ASN A 268 35.51 31.18 37.89
C ASN A 268 35.03 32.54 38.53
N ASN A 269 34.01 32.68 39.41
CA ASN A 269 33.90 32.04 40.74
C ASN A 269 32.56 32.20 41.52
N ASN A 270 32.17 31.09 42.15
CA ASN A 270 31.27 30.72 43.27
C ASN A 270 30.70 31.73 44.34
N ASN A 271 29.51 31.35 44.88
CA ASN A 271 29.01 31.40 46.29
C ASN A 271 28.14 32.56 46.84
N ASN A 272 26.95 32.24 47.43
CA ASN A 272 26.67 32.28 48.90
C ASN A 272 25.19 32.48 49.38
N ASN A 273 24.47 31.38 49.66
CA ASN A 273 23.67 31.05 50.87
C ASN A 273 22.51 31.91 51.48
N ASN A 274 21.48 31.19 51.98
CA ASN A 274 20.48 31.50 53.06
C ASN A 274 19.31 32.50 52.76
N ASN A 275 18.12 32.45 53.39
CA ASN A 275 17.67 31.74 54.61
C ASN A 275 16.13 31.40 54.65
N ASN A 276 15.81 30.37 55.42
CA ASN A 276 14.53 29.78 55.90
C ASN A 276 13.42 30.72 56.45
N ASN A 277 12.12 30.36 56.26
CA ASN A 277 11.18 30.16 57.39
C ASN A 277 9.96 29.25 57.06
N ASN A 278 9.39 28.62 58.10
CA ASN A 278 8.22 27.75 58.16
C ASN A 278 6.87 28.51 58.20
N ASN A 279 5.78 27.85 57.78
CA ASN A 279 4.63 27.60 58.67
C ASN A 279 3.75 26.42 58.20
N THR A 280 2.93 25.86 59.11
CA THR A 280 2.04 24.71 58.87
C THR A 280 0.59 25.03 59.24
N THR A 281 -0.42 24.63 58.43
CA THR A 281 -1.73 24.15 58.95
C THR A 281 -2.62 23.41 57.95
N SER A 282 -3.10 22.27 58.42
CA SER A 282 -4.20 21.37 58.04
C SER A 282 -5.48 21.89 57.33
N ALA A 283 -5.85 21.27 56.20
CA ALA A 283 -7.24 21.00 55.69
C ALA A 283 -7.14 19.97 54.52
N LYS A 284 -7.91 18.87 54.42
CA LYS A 284 -9.36 18.70 54.13
C LYS A 284 -9.82 19.33 52.80
N THR A 285 -10.51 18.68 51.86
CA THR A 285 -10.96 17.27 51.65
C THR A 285 -11.45 17.11 50.19
N ALA A 286 -11.18 16.00 49.48
CA ALA A 286 -12.05 15.47 48.40
C ALA A 286 -11.62 14.06 47.94
N ASN A 287 -12.48 13.05 48.12
CA ASN A 287 -12.35 11.72 47.51
C ASN A 287 -13.43 11.52 46.43
N SER A 288 -13.16 10.70 45.42
CA SER A 288 -14.21 10.02 44.64
C SER A 288 -13.66 8.75 43.96
N ALA A 289 -13.85 7.61 44.64
CA ALA A 289 -13.78 6.28 44.06
C ALA A 289 -15.06 5.55 44.46
N VAL A 290 -15.75 4.91 43.51
CA VAL A 290 -17.07 4.31 43.71
C VAL A 290 -16.93 2.79 43.79
N THR A 291 -17.57 2.15 44.77
CA THR A 291 -17.67 0.69 44.86
C THR A 291 -19.01 0.26 45.42
N ILE A 292 -19.49 -0.85 44.87
CA ILE A 292 -20.77 -1.55 45.02
C ILE A 292 -21.21 -1.73 46.50
N PRO A 293 -22.50 -1.53 46.82
CA PRO A 293 -23.10 -2.04 48.05
C PRO A 293 -23.69 -3.45 47.86
N GLN A 294 -23.42 -4.36 48.81
CA GLN A 294 -24.26 -5.54 49.07
C GLN A 294 -24.92 -5.37 50.44
N SER A 295 -26.21 -5.71 50.54
CA SER A 295 -26.96 -5.79 51.81
C SER A 295 -27.27 -7.25 52.16
N SER A 296 -27.57 -7.52 53.43
CA SER A 296 -27.76 -8.89 53.93
C SER A 296 -28.76 -8.97 55.08
N SER A 297 -29.21 -10.20 55.36
CA SER A 297 -29.84 -10.64 56.63
C SER A 297 -31.35 -10.29 56.81
N PRO A 298 -32.09 -10.98 57.71
CA PRO A 298 -32.32 -12.44 57.62
C PRO A 298 -33.76 -12.91 57.99
N SER A 299 -33.98 -14.23 57.92
CA SER A 299 -34.91 -15.04 58.75
C SER A 299 -36.43 -15.03 58.53
N SER A 300 -37.00 -16.23 58.29
CA SER A 300 -38.06 -16.90 59.09
C SER A 300 -38.42 -18.27 58.46
N SER A 301 -39.24 -19.09 59.13
CA SER A 301 -39.29 -20.56 58.87
C SER A 301 -40.67 -21.23 59.02
N SER A 302 -41.07 -22.05 58.03
CA SER A 302 -42.11 -23.12 58.07
C SER A 302 -42.16 -23.80 56.68
N SER A 303 -42.25 -25.12 56.42
CA SER A 303 -42.73 -26.36 57.07
C SER A 303 -44.04 -26.91 56.45
N SER A 304 -44.22 -28.24 56.39
CA SER A 304 -45.17 -29.05 55.54
C SER A 304 -44.83 -29.01 54.02
N SER A 305 -44.63 -30.11 53.26
CA SER A 305 -45.35 -31.40 53.01
C SER A 305 -46.52 -31.25 52.01
N THR A 306 -46.84 -32.21 51.12
CA THR A 306 -46.67 -33.69 51.14
C THR A 306 -46.73 -34.32 49.72
N THR A 307 -46.31 -35.60 49.58
CA THR A 307 -46.72 -36.63 48.55
C THR A 307 -46.46 -36.46 47.04
N THR A 308 -45.63 -37.37 46.49
CA THR A 308 -45.87 -38.36 45.38
C THR A 308 -46.62 -37.94 44.08
N THR A 309 -46.36 -38.53 42.89
CA THR A 309 -46.24 -39.98 42.61
C THR A 309 -45.54 -40.31 41.27
N THR A 310 -45.05 -41.55 41.17
CA THR A 310 -44.33 -42.27 40.08
C THR A 310 -44.75 -42.07 38.61
N THR A 311 -43.78 -42.15 37.67
CA THR A 311 -43.57 -43.32 36.75
C THR A 311 -42.37 -43.15 35.78
N PRO A 312 -41.57 -44.19 35.47
CA PRO A 312 -40.52 -44.17 34.44
C PRO A 312 -40.62 -45.28 33.35
N ALA A 313 -39.64 -45.30 32.42
CA ALA A 313 -39.40 -46.27 31.32
C ALA A 313 -40.24 -46.03 30.03
N THR A 314 -39.85 -46.50 28.83
CA THR A 314 -38.90 -47.59 28.46
C THR A 314 -38.31 -47.43 27.03
N LYS A 315 -37.05 -47.86 26.82
CA LYS A 315 -36.42 -48.29 25.53
C LYS A 315 -36.28 -47.19 24.43
N THR A 316 -35.47 -47.31 23.36
CA THR A 316 -34.68 -48.44 22.79
C THR A 316 -33.41 -47.92 22.05
N SER A 317 -32.38 -48.77 21.87
CA SER A 317 -31.43 -48.91 20.71
C SER A 317 -30.95 -47.70 19.86
N SER A 318 -29.72 -47.60 19.34
CA SER A 318 -28.50 -48.43 19.43
C SER A 318 -27.37 -47.85 18.53
N SER A 319 -26.09 -48.00 18.91
CA SER A 319 -24.87 -47.94 18.03
C SER A 319 -24.63 -46.64 17.21
N THR A 320 -23.43 -46.28 16.75
CA THR A 320 -22.19 -47.05 16.48
C THR A 320 -20.94 -46.15 16.66
N SER A 321 -19.74 -46.74 16.51
CA SER A 321 -18.42 -46.12 16.62
C SER A 321 -18.02 -45.10 15.53
N SER A 322 -16.97 -44.33 15.86
CA SER A 322 -15.85 -43.75 15.05
C SER A 322 -15.70 -44.14 13.56
N PRO A 323 -15.02 -43.33 12.69
CA PRO A 323 -13.95 -42.37 13.04
C PRO A 323 -13.90 -41.05 12.24
N SER A 324 -12.78 -40.32 12.38
CA SER A 324 -12.34 -39.14 11.63
C SER A 324 -12.45 -39.25 10.10
N ILE A 325 -12.90 -38.18 9.44
CA ILE A 325 -12.70 -37.84 8.01
C ILE A 325 -12.87 -36.32 7.79
N GLN A 326 -12.20 -35.78 6.78
CA GLN A 326 -12.21 -34.35 6.41
C GLN A 326 -13.49 -33.95 5.65
N PRO A 327 -14.02 -32.72 5.83
CA PRO A 327 -14.84 -32.07 4.82
C PRO A 327 -13.94 -31.46 3.74
N GLN A 328 -13.65 -32.20 2.66
CA GLN A 328 -13.08 -31.62 1.45
C GLN A 328 -14.16 -30.85 0.67
N THR A 329 -14.48 -29.64 1.13
CA THR A 329 -15.28 -28.69 0.35
C THR A 329 -14.46 -28.22 -0.85
N LYS A 330 -14.74 -28.78 -2.03
CA LYS A 330 -14.27 -28.22 -3.29
C LYS A 330 -14.87 -26.82 -3.46
N ILE A 331 -14.05 -25.80 -3.21
CA ILE A 331 -14.37 -24.42 -3.57
C ILE A 331 -14.38 -24.39 -5.11
N ASN A 332 -15.46 -23.89 -5.71
CA ASN A 332 -15.52 -23.74 -7.16
C ASN A 332 -14.56 -22.63 -7.60
N GLU A 333 -13.69 -22.94 -8.56
CA GLU A 333 -12.65 -22.04 -9.07
C GLU A 333 -13.27 -20.88 -9.86
N ASN A 334 -13.63 -19.80 -9.16
CA ASN A 334 -14.10 -18.51 -9.71
C ASN A 334 -13.62 -17.33 -8.83
N PHE A 335 -12.35 -17.34 -8.44
CA PHE A 335 -11.75 -16.30 -7.57
C PHE A 335 -11.11 -15.15 -8.38
N ASP A 336 -11.06 -13.95 -7.80
CA ASP A 336 -10.32 -12.78 -8.32
C ASP A 336 -8.78 -12.98 -8.16
N GLU A 337 -8.24 -14.08 -8.67
CA GLU A 337 -6.88 -14.58 -8.36
C GLU A 337 -5.75 -13.77 -9.00
N SER A 338 -6.06 -12.80 -9.87
CA SER A 338 -5.06 -11.96 -10.54
C SER A 338 -4.42 -10.88 -9.65
N ASN A 339 -4.92 -10.64 -8.44
CA ASN A 339 -4.40 -9.57 -7.58
C ASN A 339 -3.13 -10.01 -6.82
N SER A 340 -1.97 -9.78 -7.44
CA SER A 340 -0.65 -10.13 -6.91
C SER A 340 -0.27 -9.52 -5.55
N ASN A 341 -1.08 -8.59 -5.00
CA ASN A 341 -0.88 -8.02 -3.66
C ASN A 341 -1.53 -8.83 -2.52
N ILE A 342 -2.30 -9.87 -2.82
CA ILE A 342 -2.88 -10.77 -1.83
C ILE A 342 -1.84 -11.80 -1.38
N SER A 343 -1.77 -12.09 -0.08
CA SER A 343 -0.89 -13.14 0.45
C SER A 343 -1.60 -14.50 0.55
N LYS A 344 -0.82 -15.58 0.47
CA LYS A 344 -1.33 -16.92 0.79
C LYS A 344 -1.74 -16.99 2.26
N ILE A 345 -2.95 -17.47 2.51
CA ILE A 345 -3.45 -17.83 3.85
C ILE A 345 -2.68 -19.07 4.30
N ILE A 346 -2.21 -19.07 5.55
CA ILE A 346 -1.40 -20.13 6.15
C ILE A 346 -1.86 -20.46 7.58
N GLY A 347 -2.59 -19.55 8.24
CA GLY A 347 -3.07 -19.73 9.60
C GLY A 347 -2.02 -19.44 10.68
N PRO A 348 -2.32 -19.80 11.95
CA PRO A 348 -1.46 -19.49 13.08
C PRO A 348 -0.20 -20.37 13.07
N LYS A 349 0.93 -19.79 13.49
CA LYS A 349 2.24 -20.45 13.63
C LYS A 349 2.88 -20.11 14.97
N TYR A 350 2.05 -20.04 16.00
CA TYR A 350 2.39 -19.63 17.36
C TYR A 350 3.49 -20.51 17.98
N ARG A 351 4.29 -19.91 18.86
CA ARG A 351 5.50 -20.50 19.44
C ARG A 351 5.64 -20.13 20.90
N LYS A 352 5.56 -21.13 21.77
CA LYS A 352 5.91 -20.99 23.19
C LYS A 352 7.28 -20.34 23.37
N LYS A 353 7.37 -19.37 24.28
CA LYS A 353 8.60 -18.64 24.60
C LYS A 353 9.74 -19.59 24.99
N ARG A 354 10.97 -19.29 24.56
CA ARG A 354 12.15 -20.06 24.97
C ARG A 354 12.65 -19.58 26.32
N LEU A 355 13.20 -20.49 27.12
CA LEU A 355 13.75 -20.18 28.45
C LEU A 355 14.89 -19.14 28.41
N THR A 356 15.58 -19.02 27.27
CA THR A 356 16.61 -18.00 27.01
C THR A 356 16.07 -16.57 26.94
N ASP A 357 14.79 -16.39 26.61
CA ASP A 357 14.23 -15.11 26.18
C ASP A 357 13.52 -14.38 27.34
N ALA A 358 13.80 -14.79 28.58
CA ALA A 358 13.09 -14.41 29.80
C ALA A 358 12.93 -12.89 30.00
N LEU A 359 13.89 -12.08 29.54
CA LEU A 359 13.89 -10.62 29.69
C LEU A 359 13.03 -9.85 28.66
N LYS A 360 12.51 -10.50 27.62
CA LYS A 360 11.67 -9.84 26.61
C LYS A 360 10.19 -9.93 26.99
N GLU A 361 9.54 -8.80 27.26
CA GLU A 361 8.09 -8.73 27.45
C GLU A 361 7.39 -8.73 26.08
N ARG A 362 6.45 -9.64 25.84
CA ARG A 362 5.62 -9.68 24.61
C ARG A 362 4.42 -8.75 24.75
N SER A 363 4.70 -7.47 24.97
CA SER A 363 3.67 -6.44 25.05
C SER A 363 3.47 -5.71 23.73
N LEU A 364 2.25 -5.79 23.19
CA LEU A 364 1.89 -5.29 21.87
C LEU A 364 0.70 -4.32 21.96
N ALA A 365 0.92 -3.09 21.51
CA ALA A 365 -0.15 -2.16 21.16
C ALA A 365 -0.48 -2.32 19.67
N PHE A 366 -1.76 -2.46 19.30
CA PHE A 366 -2.18 -2.69 17.91
C PHE A 366 -3.56 -2.08 17.61
N PRO A 367 -3.84 -1.61 16.39
CA PRO A 367 -5.15 -1.08 16.02
C PRO A 367 -6.21 -2.19 15.91
N PHE A 368 -7.48 -1.82 16.04
CA PHE A 368 -8.60 -2.70 15.67
C PHE A 368 -8.68 -2.81 14.14
N ILE A 369 -8.02 -3.83 13.61
CA ILE A 369 -7.47 -3.87 12.25
C ILE A 369 -8.57 -3.72 11.18
N SER A 370 -8.37 -2.80 10.26
CA SER A 370 -9.20 -2.47 9.09
C SER A 370 -10.51 -1.70 9.39
N THR A 371 -10.83 -1.40 10.65
CA THR A 371 -12.18 -0.94 11.01
C THR A 371 -12.45 0.55 10.79
N SER A 372 -11.45 1.43 10.90
CA SER A 372 -11.66 2.88 10.76
C SER A 372 -11.54 3.37 9.32
N THR A 373 -10.32 3.57 8.84
CA THR A 373 -10.08 4.16 7.51
C THR A 373 -10.36 3.19 6.37
N PHE A 374 -10.16 1.89 6.62
CA PHE A 374 -10.37 0.82 5.65
C PHE A 374 -11.83 0.34 5.60
N GLY A 375 -12.69 0.75 6.55
CA GLY A 375 -14.15 0.56 6.48
C GLY A 375 -14.62 -0.90 6.51
N PHE A 376 -13.85 -1.80 7.12
CA PHE A 376 -14.28 -3.20 7.30
C PHE A 376 -15.50 -3.27 8.24
N ASN A 377 -16.44 -4.18 7.98
CA ASN A 377 -17.64 -4.36 8.79
C ASN A 377 -17.28 -4.60 10.27
N ILE A 378 -17.86 -3.80 11.18
CA ILE A 378 -17.44 -3.77 12.59
C ILE A 378 -17.83 -5.07 13.33
N ASP A 379 -18.97 -5.67 13.02
CA ASP A 379 -19.40 -6.93 13.66
C ASP A 379 -18.49 -8.08 13.23
N ASP A 380 -18.23 -8.20 11.92
CA ASP A 380 -17.31 -9.20 11.35
C ASP A 380 -15.88 -9.03 11.86
N ALA A 381 -15.38 -7.79 11.92
CA ALA A 381 -14.07 -7.50 12.50
C ALA A 381 -14.02 -7.81 14.00
N THR A 382 -15.12 -7.63 14.73
CA THR A 382 -15.22 -7.96 16.16
C THR A 382 -15.14 -9.47 16.37
N GLU A 383 -15.89 -10.27 15.60
CA GLU A 383 -15.82 -11.73 15.64
C GLU A 383 -14.40 -12.22 15.33
N ILE A 384 -13.81 -11.78 14.22
CA ILE A 384 -12.47 -12.18 13.77
C ILE A 384 -11.40 -11.79 14.81
N SER A 385 -11.44 -10.55 15.31
CA SER A 385 -10.48 -10.03 16.30
C SER A 385 -10.60 -10.78 17.63
N ALA A 386 -11.82 -10.94 18.16
CA ALA A 386 -12.04 -11.62 19.44
C ALA A 386 -11.63 -13.09 19.36
N ASN A 387 -11.99 -13.80 18.28
CA ASN A 387 -11.63 -15.19 18.08
C ASN A 387 -10.11 -15.36 17.97
N ALA A 388 -9.41 -14.53 17.18
CA ALA A 388 -7.95 -14.61 17.04
C ALA A 388 -7.19 -14.24 18.33
N ILE A 389 -7.68 -13.26 19.09
CA ILE A 389 -7.12 -12.88 20.41
C ILE A 389 -7.33 -14.02 21.42
N SER A 390 -8.50 -14.65 21.43
CA SER A 390 -8.82 -15.78 22.31
C SER A 390 -7.99 -17.01 21.96
N GLU A 391 -7.85 -17.34 20.67
CA GLU A 391 -7.03 -18.44 20.15
C GLU A 391 -5.56 -18.29 20.60
N TYR A 392 -4.97 -17.11 20.37
CA TYR A 392 -3.60 -16.80 20.77
C TYR A 392 -3.41 -16.86 22.29
N LEU A 393 -4.25 -16.17 23.07
CA LEU A 393 -4.11 -16.14 24.53
C LEU A 393 -4.38 -17.50 25.18
N HIS A 394 -5.26 -18.33 24.61
CA HIS A 394 -5.49 -19.70 25.06
C HIS A 394 -4.30 -20.61 24.73
N PHE A 395 -3.78 -20.56 23.50
CA PHE A 395 -2.53 -21.28 23.15
C PHE A 395 -1.39 -20.88 24.10
N HIS A 396 -1.29 -19.59 24.43
CA HIS A 396 -0.34 -19.05 25.40
C HIS A 396 -0.84 -19.05 26.85
N GLU A 397 -1.66 -20.00 27.28
CA GLU A 397 -2.00 -20.11 28.69
C GLU A 397 -0.74 -20.21 29.58
N LYS A 398 -0.81 -19.55 30.74
CA LYS A 398 0.28 -19.41 31.75
C LYS A 398 1.49 -18.55 31.33
N GLU A 399 1.52 -17.98 30.13
CA GLU A 399 2.53 -16.98 29.73
C GLU A 399 2.08 -15.56 30.11
N ASP A 400 2.47 -15.13 31.32
CA ASP A 400 2.15 -13.82 31.90
C ASP A 400 3.01 -12.65 31.35
N ASP A 401 3.98 -12.93 30.48
CA ASP A 401 4.78 -11.90 29.79
C ASP A 401 4.10 -11.30 28.55
N ILE A 402 2.94 -11.83 28.16
CA ILE A 402 2.14 -11.33 27.05
C ILE A 402 1.17 -10.27 27.55
N LYS A 403 1.10 -9.13 26.85
CA LYS A 403 0.13 -8.06 27.13
C LYS A 403 -0.36 -7.43 25.83
N LEU A 404 -1.65 -7.59 25.54
CA LEU A 404 -2.29 -7.16 24.31
C LEU A 404 -3.16 -5.92 24.56
N LYS A 405 -2.82 -4.80 23.94
CA LYS A 405 -3.60 -3.54 24.01
C LYS A 405 -4.16 -3.20 22.63
N MET A 406 -5.44 -3.50 22.39
CA MET A 406 -6.10 -3.12 21.14
C MET A 406 -6.58 -1.67 21.22
N MET A 407 -6.08 -0.84 20.31
CA MET A 407 -6.41 0.57 20.17
C MET A 407 -7.64 0.70 19.26
N VAL A 408 -8.72 1.27 19.79
CA VAL A 408 -9.99 1.50 19.10
C VAL A 408 -10.25 3.00 19.03
N GLU A 409 -10.49 3.52 17.82
CA GLU A 409 -10.85 4.93 17.65
C GLU A 409 -12.22 5.22 18.28
N LYS A 410 -12.34 6.40 18.91
CA LYS A 410 -13.52 6.88 19.65
C LYS A 410 -14.82 6.88 18.83
N SER A 411 -14.73 6.92 17.51
CA SER A 411 -15.84 6.79 16.56
C SER A 411 -16.44 5.38 16.50
N ILE A 412 -15.67 4.35 16.90
CA ILE A 412 -16.03 2.92 16.88
C ILE A 412 -16.24 2.39 18.31
N TYR A 413 -15.50 2.94 19.28
CA TYR A 413 -15.59 2.54 20.69
C TYR A 413 -17.00 2.79 21.25
N SER A 414 -17.67 1.72 21.67
CA SER A 414 -18.98 1.75 22.31
C SER A 414 -19.14 0.61 23.32
N ASP A 415 -20.07 0.75 24.26
CA ASP A 415 -20.34 -0.33 25.23
C ASP A 415 -20.85 -1.61 24.53
N ASN A 416 -21.54 -1.47 23.40
CA ASN A 416 -21.97 -2.58 22.55
C ASN A 416 -20.77 -3.36 21.97
N LEU A 417 -19.72 -2.66 21.54
CA LEU A 417 -18.46 -3.30 21.10
C LEU A 417 -17.84 -4.11 22.24
N ILE A 418 -17.73 -3.52 23.44
CA ILE A 418 -17.17 -4.20 24.62
C ILE A 418 -18.02 -5.42 25.03
N GLN A 419 -19.34 -5.33 24.95
CA GLN A 419 -20.25 -6.47 25.17
C GLN A 419 -20.08 -7.56 24.11
N SER A 420 -19.88 -7.19 22.84
CA SER A 420 -19.61 -8.15 21.75
C SER A 420 -18.29 -8.89 21.99
N PHE A 421 -17.21 -8.21 22.39
CA PHE A 421 -15.97 -8.89 22.79
C PHE A 421 -16.18 -9.84 23.99
N LYS A 422 -16.90 -9.42 25.04
CA LYS A 422 -17.23 -10.28 26.20
C LYS A 422 -17.98 -11.56 25.80
N LYS A 423 -18.97 -11.44 24.91
CA LYS A 423 -19.74 -12.57 24.36
C LYS A 423 -18.83 -13.59 23.66
N HIS A 424 -17.92 -13.13 22.81
CA HIS A 424 -16.96 -13.98 22.10
C HIS A 424 -15.96 -14.66 23.07
N PHE A 425 -15.53 -13.96 24.13
CA PHE A 425 -14.72 -14.55 25.22
C PHE A 425 -15.52 -15.42 26.20
N ASN A 426 -16.81 -15.69 25.96
CA ASN A 426 -17.72 -16.42 26.85
C ASN A 426 -17.69 -15.90 28.30
N ASP A 427 -17.68 -14.57 28.44
CA ASP A 427 -17.56 -13.81 29.70
C ASP A 427 -16.27 -14.04 30.50
N LYS A 428 -15.28 -14.75 29.93
CA LYS A 428 -13.95 -15.01 30.52
C LYS A 428 -12.90 -14.07 29.93
N TRP A 429 -13.00 -12.78 30.24
CA TRP A 429 -12.03 -11.78 29.80
C TRP A 429 -10.63 -12.06 30.38
N ASP A 430 -9.63 -12.27 29.52
CA ASP A 430 -8.25 -12.51 29.97
C ASP A 430 -7.61 -11.22 30.49
N LYS A 431 -7.00 -11.28 31.68
CA LYS A 431 -6.26 -10.17 32.33
C LYS A 431 -5.15 -9.55 31.46
N ARG A 432 -4.68 -10.28 30.43
CA ARG A 432 -3.63 -9.86 29.50
C ARG A 432 -4.16 -9.04 28.32
N PHE A 433 -5.47 -8.93 28.16
CA PHE A 433 -6.10 -8.16 27.08
C PHE A 433 -6.78 -6.89 27.60
N GLU A 434 -6.48 -5.76 26.95
CA GLU A 434 -7.13 -4.48 27.19
C GLU A 434 -7.61 -3.86 25.86
N ILE A 435 -8.77 -3.20 25.89
CA ILE A 435 -9.20 -2.31 24.80
C ILE A 435 -9.00 -0.86 25.24
N ILE A 436 -8.14 -0.15 24.52
CA ILE A 436 -7.78 1.24 24.75
C ILE A 436 -8.54 2.13 23.76
N LYS A 437 -9.35 3.07 24.26
CA LYS A 437 -9.97 4.10 23.42
C LYS A 437 -8.93 5.19 23.09
N ILE A 438 -8.81 5.55 21.83
CA ILE A 438 -8.02 6.71 21.35
C ILE A 438 -8.92 7.67 20.58
N GLU A 439 -8.63 8.97 20.59
CA GLU A 439 -9.45 9.98 19.86
C GLU A 439 -9.44 9.73 18.34
N ASN A 440 -8.27 9.46 17.74
CA ASN A 440 -8.12 9.08 16.33
C ASN A 440 -6.74 8.42 16.07
N SER A 441 -6.53 7.90 14.86
CA SER A 441 -5.28 7.20 14.46
C SER A 441 -3.97 8.01 14.59
N ASN A 442 -4.01 9.33 14.75
CA ASN A 442 -2.82 10.19 14.97
C ASN A 442 -2.69 10.72 16.41
N SER A 443 -3.57 10.32 17.35
CA SER A 443 -3.49 10.72 18.76
C SER A 443 -2.11 10.42 19.39
N LEU A 444 -1.55 11.36 20.15
CA LEU A 444 -0.31 11.14 20.91
C LEU A 444 -0.48 10.11 22.04
N GLU A 445 -1.69 9.97 22.58
CA GLU A 445 -2.00 9.04 23.68
C GLU A 445 -1.70 7.57 23.35
N GLN A 446 -1.73 7.20 22.06
CA GLN A 446 -1.57 5.83 21.59
C GLN A 446 -0.14 5.29 21.78
N PHE A 447 0.86 6.16 21.90
CA PHE A 447 2.27 5.75 21.90
C PHE A 447 2.79 5.35 23.29
N ASN A 448 2.27 5.95 24.37
CA ASN A 448 2.76 5.70 25.73
C ASN A 448 1.92 4.65 26.48
N LEU A 449 1.65 3.51 25.83
CA LEU A 449 0.83 2.43 26.37
C LEU A 449 1.63 1.33 27.11
N GLY A 450 2.93 1.56 27.33
CA GLY A 450 3.82 0.61 28.01
C GLY A 450 3.91 -0.75 27.27
N CYS A 451 4.13 -0.71 25.96
CA CYS A 451 4.22 -1.91 25.11
C CYS A 451 5.52 -1.90 24.29
N LYS A 452 6.21 -3.04 24.24
CA LYS A 452 7.48 -3.19 23.53
C LYS A 452 7.35 -3.23 22.01
N LEU A 453 6.20 -3.66 21.50
CA LEU A 453 5.87 -3.66 20.09
C LEU A 453 4.69 -2.71 19.84
N PHE A 454 4.79 -1.92 18.78
CA PHE A 454 3.75 -1.00 18.36
C PHE A 454 3.35 -1.27 16.90
N ALA A 455 2.13 -1.73 16.68
CA ALA A 455 1.61 -1.98 15.34
C ALA A 455 0.79 -0.79 14.81
N THR A 456 0.88 -0.56 13.50
CA THR A 456 0.13 0.49 12.78
C THR A 456 -0.34 -0.04 11.42
N GLU A 457 -1.47 0.45 10.94
CA GLU A 457 -1.91 0.16 9.57
C GLU A 457 -0.98 0.80 8.53
N SER A 458 -0.79 0.10 7.40
CA SER A 458 -0.07 0.57 6.23
C SER A 458 -0.65 -0.05 4.95
N THR A 459 -0.02 0.19 3.82
CA THR A 459 -0.41 -0.34 2.50
C THR A 459 0.76 -1.11 1.88
N TRP A 460 0.54 -1.78 0.74
CA TRP A 460 1.58 -2.47 -0.04
C TRP A 460 2.85 -1.65 -0.31
N ARG A 461 2.72 -0.31 -0.31
CA ARG A 461 3.84 0.63 -0.52
C ARG A 461 4.83 0.70 0.65
N LEU A 462 4.42 0.26 1.85
CA LEU A 462 5.16 0.34 3.12
C LEU A 462 5.69 1.75 3.44
N LYS A 463 4.79 2.75 3.38
CA LYS A 463 5.09 4.19 3.49
C LYS A 463 4.14 4.94 4.42
N LYS A 464 4.49 6.19 4.73
CA LYS A 464 3.63 7.12 5.47
C LYS A 464 2.27 7.25 4.78
N THR A 465 1.22 7.13 5.56
CA THR A 465 -0.17 7.40 5.19
C THR A 465 -0.67 8.61 5.98
N PRO A 466 -1.82 9.22 5.63
CA PRO A 466 -2.44 10.24 6.47
C PRO A 466 -2.81 9.70 7.87
N GLN A 467 -3.10 8.40 7.97
CA GLN A 467 -3.53 7.72 9.19
C GLN A 467 -2.38 7.52 10.20
N ASN A 468 -1.18 7.20 9.73
CA ASN A 468 -0.01 6.95 10.58
C ASN A 468 1.02 8.10 10.55
N LYS A 469 0.60 9.29 10.11
CA LYS A 469 1.44 10.47 9.89
C LYS A 469 2.29 10.81 11.13
N GLN A 470 1.64 10.86 12.30
CA GLN A 470 2.28 11.25 13.56
C GLN A 470 3.40 10.29 13.96
N LEU A 471 3.17 8.98 13.84
CA LEU A 471 4.18 7.94 14.08
C LEU A 471 5.40 8.12 13.15
N TYR A 472 5.16 8.24 11.85
CA TYR A 472 6.24 8.41 10.87
C TYR A 472 6.99 9.75 11.00
N GLU A 473 6.45 10.74 11.71
CA GLU A 473 7.17 11.99 12.03
C GLU A 473 7.99 11.85 13.32
N MET A 474 7.51 11.08 14.29
CA MET A 474 8.25 10.70 15.51
C MET A 474 9.40 9.71 15.28
N LEU A 475 9.47 9.07 14.11
CA LEU A 475 10.52 8.15 13.67
C LEU A 475 11.56 8.77 12.69
N ASP A 476 11.37 10.04 12.31
CA ASP A 476 11.81 10.61 11.02
C ASP A 476 11.31 9.82 9.79
N THR A 477 10.52 10.49 8.94
CA THR A 477 9.85 9.82 7.81
C THR A 477 10.86 9.30 6.79
N GLY A 478 11.92 10.07 6.51
CA GLY A 478 12.92 9.70 5.51
C GLY A 478 13.76 8.50 5.96
N THR A 479 14.21 8.52 7.21
CA THR A 479 14.95 7.42 7.84
C THR A 479 14.10 6.16 7.92
N PHE A 480 12.86 6.26 8.43
CA PHE A 480 12.02 5.07 8.63
C PHE A 480 11.58 4.43 7.31
N GLU A 481 11.24 5.20 6.27
CA GLU A 481 10.95 4.62 4.94
C GLU A 481 12.19 4.00 4.30
N LYS A 482 13.38 4.60 4.47
CA LYS A 482 14.65 4.04 3.97
C LYS A 482 15.00 2.72 4.67
N VAL A 483 14.85 2.65 5.99
CA VAL A 483 15.05 1.41 6.76
C VAL A 483 14.03 0.34 6.34
N THR A 484 12.76 0.72 6.23
CA THR A 484 11.68 -0.19 5.81
C THR A 484 11.95 -0.76 4.42
N LYS A 485 12.34 0.07 3.44
CA LYS A 485 12.67 -0.38 2.08
C LYS A 485 13.94 -1.23 1.99
N ASN A 486 14.89 -1.07 2.91
CA ASN A 486 16.07 -1.92 2.99
C ASN A 486 15.76 -3.32 3.57
N LEU A 487 14.86 -3.41 4.56
CA LEU A 487 14.39 -4.69 5.11
C LEU A 487 13.42 -5.39 4.14
N TYR A 488 12.56 -4.61 3.49
CA TYR A 488 11.49 -5.05 2.62
C TYR A 488 11.63 -4.38 1.24
N PRO A 489 12.56 -4.87 0.39
CA PRO A 489 12.77 -4.33 -0.95
C PRO A 489 11.59 -4.59 -1.88
N ASN A 490 10.80 -5.63 -1.62
CA ASN A 490 9.56 -5.94 -2.34
C ASN A 490 8.35 -5.32 -1.63
N CYS A 491 7.28 -5.08 -2.39
CA CYS A 491 6.05 -4.50 -1.84
C CYS A 491 5.32 -5.45 -0.89
N GLY A 492 4.69 -4.86 0.14
CA GLY A 492 3.95 -5.58 1.16
C GLY A 492 2.69 -6.24 0.60
N LYS A 493 2.22 -7.30 1.25
CA LYS A 493 1.07 -8.12 0.83
C LYS A 493 -0.03 -8.13 1.89
N ILE A 494 -1.27 -8.10 1.44
CA ILE A 494 -2.49 -8.08 2.27
C ILE A 494 -2.62 -9.43 3.00
N GLY A 495 -2.90 -9.37 4.31
CA GLY A 495 -2.81 -10.53 5.19
C GLY A 495 -1.46 -10.65 5.92
N LYS A 496 -0.47 -9.78 5.68
CA LYS A 496 0.87 -9.88 6.30
C LYS A 496 1.27 -8.63 7.10
N VAL A 497 2.31 -8.79 7.90
CA VAL A 497 2.90 -7.75 8.75
C VAL A 497 4.40 -7.64 8.55
N TYR A 498 4.95 -6.46 8.81
CA TYR A 498 6.34 -6.09 8.51
C TYR A 498 6.98 -5.41 9.73
N PRO A 499 7.66 -6.15 10.62
CA PRO A 499 8.33 -5.59 11.80
C PRO A 499 9.65 -4.86 11.45
N ILE A 500 9.83 -3.66 12.00
CA ILE A 500 11.07 -2.87 11.93
C ILE A 500 11.53 -2.57 13.36
N SER A 501 12.71 -3.08 13.73
CA SER A 501 13.30 -2.80 15.04
C SER A 501 13.87 -1.38 15.11
N LEU A 502 13.49 -0.65 16.16
CA LEU A 502 14.06 0.64 16.52
C LEU A 502 15.38 0.44 17.28
N GLN A 503 15.37 -0.48 18.26
CA GLN A 503 16.50 -0.81 19.13
C GLN A 503 17.75 -1.22 18.34
N ASN A 504 17.60 -2.13 17.37
CA ASN A 504 18.72 -2.68 16.60
C ASN A 504 19.16 -1.79 15.43
N ASN A 505 18.64 -0.55 15.33
CA ASN A 505 18.91 0.34 14.21
C ASN A 505 19.50 1.67 14.67
N LYS A 506 20.78 1.90 14.35
CA LYS A 506 21.53 3.12 14.71
C LYS A 506 20.88 4.44 14.27
N GLN A 507 19.98 4.43 13.29
CA GLN A 507 19.28 5.63 12.81
C GLN A 507 17.92 5.84 13.52
N LEU A 508 17.35 4.83 14.16
CA LEU A 508 16.02 4.87 14.83
C LEU A 508 16.09 4.75 16.36
N VAL A 509 17.20 4.25 16.92
CA VAL A 509 17.43 4.04 18.36
C VAL A 509 17.42 5.33 19.22
N ASN A 510 17.40 6.50 18.58
CA ASN A 510 17.27 7.80 19.24
C ASN A 510 15.90 8.47 19.01
N SER A 511 14.93 7.75 18.42
CA SER A 511 13.54 8.22 18.32
C SER A 511 12.87 8.29 19.69
N ILE A 512 11.96 9.25 19.86
CA ILE A 512 11.16 9.42 21.09
C ILE A 512 10.37 8.15 21.44
N LEU A 513 9.91 7.41 20.44
CA LEU A 513 9.18 6.15 20.58
C LEU A 513 10.01 5.07 21.30
N HIS A 514 11.31 4.98 20.99
CA HIS A 514 12.21 4.06 21.68
C HIS A 514 12.71 4.62 23.02
N LYS A 515 13.11 5.89 23.06
CA LYS A 515 13.74 6.50 24.25
C LYS A 515 12.77 6.77 25.40
N GLU A 516 11.62 7.37 25.12
CA GLU A 516 10.67 7.82 26.15
C GLU A 516 9.51 6.83 26.33
N TYR A 517 9.06 6.19 25.24
CA TYR A 517 7.91 5.25 25.26
C TYR A 517 8.32 3.77 25.23
N GLY A 518 9.63 3.47 25.16
CA GLY A 518 10.18 2.13 25.35
C GLY A 518 9.92 1.13 24.22
N ILE A 519 9.45 1.56 23.05
CA ILE A 519 9.11 0.72 21.90
C ILE A 519 10.39 0.21 21.23
N ASP A 520 10.53 -1.11 21.09
CA ASP A 520 11.69 -1.76 20.47
C ASP A 520 11.44 -2.17 19.01
N ILE A 521 10.17 -2.38 18.63
CA ILE A 521 9.73 -2.73 17.26
C ILE A 521 8.46 -1.95 16.87
N VAL A 522 8.46 -1.38 15.67
CA VAL A 522 7.25 -0.90 14.98
C VAL A 522 6.83 -1.92 13.92
N ILE A 523 5.56 -2.31 13.89
CA ILE A 523 5.02 -3.30 12.93
C ILE A 523 4.09 -2.60 11.95
N LEU A 524 4.39 -2.66 10.66
CA LEU A 524 3.45 -2.23 9.61
C LEU A 524 2.49 -3.38 9.28
N VAL A 525 1.19 -3.14 9.44
CA VAL A 525 0.13 -4.14 9.30
C VAL A 525 -0.68 -3.87 8.04
N LEU A 526 -0.78 -4.86 7.15
CA LEU A 526 -1.60 -4.79 5.94
C LEU A 526 -2.89 -5.58 6.16
N GLY A 527 -3.86 -4.89 6.75
CA GLY A 527 -5.26 -5.32 6.84
C GLY A 527 -5.98 -5.27 5.50
N VAL A 528 -7.26 -5.63 5.51
CA VAL A 528 -8.12 -5.71 4.31
C VAL A 528 -8.83 -4.38 4.13
N ASN A 529 -8.52 -3.67 3.05
CA ASN A 529 -9.24 -2.44 2.72
C ASN A 529 -10.59 -2.74 2.05
N MET A 530 -11.69 -2.22 2.59
CA MET A 530 -13.02 -2.24 1.95
C MET A 530 -13.40 -0.86 1.38
N ASN A 531 -12.66 0.20 1.73
CA ASN A 531 -12.96 1.58 1.33
C ASN A 531 -12.51 1.85 -0.12
N PRO A 532 -13.42 2.12 -1.07
CA PRO A 532 -13.06 2.36 -2.48
C PRO A 532 -12.17 3.59 -2.73
N ASN A 533 -12.06 4.48 -1.75
CA ASN A 533 -11.22 5.69 -1.80
C ASN A 533 -9.77 5.44 -1.35
N LYS A 534 -9.39 4.17 -1.13
CA LYS A 534 -8.08 3.74 -0.65
C LYS A 534 -7.56 2.60 -1.56
N PRO A 535 -6.23 2.38 -1.66
CA PRO A 535 -5.66 1.34 -2.53
C PRO A 535 -6.18 -0.07 -2.21
N ASP A 536 -6.19 -0.92 -3.23
CA ASP A 536 -6.44 -2.36 -3.11
C ASP A 536 -7.76 -2.69 -2.38
N ALA A 537 -8.82 -1.93 -2.69
CA ALA A 537 -10.15 -2.08 -2.10
C ALA A 537 -10.85 -3.37 -2.56
N PHE A 538 -11.27 -4.19 -1.60
CA PHE A 538 -12.08 -5.38 -1.82
C PHE A 538 -13.55 -4.99 -2.03
N LYS A 539 -14.25 -5.78 -2.85
CA LYS A 539 -15.71 -5.72 -3.00
C LYS A 539 -16.36 -6.12 -1.67
N GLU A 540 -17.45 -5.47 -1.28
CA GLU A 540 -18.16 -5.71 0.00
C GLU A 540 -18.53 -7.19 0.20
N ASN A 541 -18.87 -7.90 -0.88
CA ASN A 541 -19.20 -9.32 -0.91
C ASN A 541 -18.01 -10.26 -1.16
N SER A 542 -16.77 -9.84 -0.96
CA SER A 542 -15.59 -10.67 -1.27
C SER A 542 -15.36 -11.77 -0.23
N GLU A 543 -15.43 -13.02 -0.66
CA GLU A 543 -15.14 -14.21 0.17
C GLU A 543 -13.72 -14.22 0.75
N LEU A 544 -12.77 -13.48 0.14
CA LEU A 544 -11.40 -13.32 0.63
C LEU A 544 -11.28 -12.36 1.82
N ALA A 545 -12.25 -11.47 2.06
CA ALA A 545 -12.11 -10.38 3.03
C ALA A 545 -11.97 -10.88 4.48
N LYS A 546 -12.84 -11.80 4.93
CA LYS A 546 -12.77 -12.35 6.30
C LYS A 546 -11.54 -13.24 6.52
N PRO A 547 -11.20 -14.20 5.63
CA PRO A 547 -9.99 -15.02 5.78
C PRO A 547 -8.68 -14.23 5.75
N LEU A 548 -8.58 -13.17 4.93
CA LEU A 548 -7.38 -12.32 4.89
C LEU A 548 -7.25 -11.44 6.14
N LEU A 549 -8.35 -10.94 6.71
CA LEU A 549 -8.28 -10.20 7.98
C LEU A 549 -7.81 -11.11 9.13
N LEU A 550 -8.33 -12.34 9.20
CA LEU A 550 -7.86 -13.36 10.15
C LEU A 550 -6.37 -13.67 9.95
N GLU A 551 -5.93 -13.86 8.70
CA GLU A 551 -4.51 -14.06 8.36
C GLU A 551 -3.63 -12.85 8.75
N THR A 552 -4.15 -11.61 8.71
CA THR A 552 -3.45 -10.42 9.24
C THR A 552 -3.25 -10.53 10.76
N TYR A 553 -4.28 -10.94 11.52
CA TYR A 553 -4.16 -11.17 12.97
C TYR A 553 -3.20 -12.32 13.29
N HIS A 554 -3.29 -13.45 12.58
CA HIS A 554 -2.35 -14.56 12.70
C HIS A 554 -0.92 -14.12 12.40
N SER A 555 -0.69 -13.35 11.34
CA SER A 555 0.62 -12.78 11.01
C SER A 555 1.14 -11.81 12.08
N LEU A 556 0.26 -11.00 12.68
CA LEU A 556 0.62 -10.07 13.77
C LEU A 556 1.08 -10.81 15.03
N PHE A 557 0.32 -11.82 15.48
CA PHE A 557 0.70 -12.60 16.66
C PHE A 557 1.88 -13.55 16.38
N ASN A 558 2.03 -14.05 15.15
CA ASN A 558 3.24 -14.72 14.70
C ASN A 558 4.47 -13.81 14.80
N ALA A 559 4.35 -12.50 14.54
CA ALA A 559 5.45 -11.55 14.73
C ALA A 559 5.77 -11.30 16.22
N LEU A 560 4.76 -11.28 17.09
CA LEU A 560 4.91 -11.14 18.54
C LEU A 560 5.71 -12.29 19.18
N ASP A 561 5.48 -13.53 18.72
CA ASP A 561 6.19 -14.72 19.19
C ASP A 561 7.64 -14.86 18.69
N ASN A 562 8.07 -14.03 17.74
CA ASN A 562 9.45 -14.00 17.25
C ASN A 562 10.20 -12.73 17.71
N PHE A 563 9.72 -12.07 18.77
CA PHE A 563 10.36 -10.89 19.38
C PHE A 563 11.72 -11.22 20.04
#